data_AF-A0A0B1TAR9-F1
#
_entry.id   AF-A0A0B1TAR9-F1
#
_cell.length_a   1.000
_cell.length_b   1.000
_cell.length_c   1.000
_cell.angle_alpha   90.00
_cell.angle_beta   90.00
_cell.angle_gamma   90.00
#
_symmetry.space_group_name_H-M   'P 1'
#
loop_
_entity.id
_entity.type
_entity.pdbx_description
1 polymer ?
#
loop_
_entity_poly.entity_id
_entity_poly.type
_entity_poly.pdbx_seq_one_letter_code
_entity_poly.pdbx_strand_id
1 'polypeptide(L)'
;LIFKTYDCALEGLAGSILQTEEKDSINTTALGVRPLFRNTTLRLSKEPFNEWNSFISSTRAYSFGCNYAKEGSMNVYLCLFRTAKELVNAK
;
A
#
# COMPACT_ATOMS: atom_id res chain seq x y z
N LEU A 1 18.35 -0.40 -11.36
CA LEU A 1 17.58 -0.05 -10.13
C LEU A 1 16.23 0.45 -10.56
N ILE A 2 15.13 -0.03 -9.97
CA ILE A 2 13.84 0.62 -10.17
C ILE A 2 13.66 1.60 -9.00
N PHE A 3 13.60 2.89 -9.32
CA PHE A 3 13.39 3.95 -8.33
C PHE A 3 11.93 3.90 -7.87
N LYS A 4 11.72 4.06 -6.56
CA LYS A 4 10.39 4.21 -5.97
C LYS A 4 10.17 5.71 -5.79
N THR A 5 9.48 6.30 -6.73
CA THR A 5 9.08 7.71 -6.64
C THR A 5 7.79 7.82 -5.85
N TYR A 6 7.72 8.79 -4.96
CA TYR A 6 6.46 9.07 -4.27
C TYR A 6 5.46 9.67 -5.27
N ASP A 7 4.22 9.19 -5.26
CA ASP A 7 3.15 9.54 -6.20
C ASP A 7 1.89 9.95 -5.42
N CYS A 8 1.58 11.25 -5.45
CA CYS A 8 0.43 11.82 -4.74
C CYS A 8 -0.90 11.22 -5.20
N ALA A 9 -1.02 10.75 -6.45
CA ALA A 9 -2.24 10.12 -6.91
C ALA A 9 -2.46 8.76 -6.24
N LEU A 10 -1.37 8.03 -5.97
CA LEU A 10 -1.43 6.79 -5.19
C LEU A 10 -1.74 7.06 -3.71
N GLU A 11 -1.23 8.15 -3.13
CA GLU A 11 -1.64 8.57 -1.78
C GLU A 11 -3.14 8.91 -1.71
N GLY A 12 -3.64 9.67 -2.68
CA GLY A 12 -5.07 10.00 -2.77
C GLY A 12 -5.93 8.75 -2.90
N LEU A 13 -5.55 7.82 -3.79
CA LEU A 13 -6.23 6.53 -3.94
C LEU A 13 -6.21 5.71 -2.65
N ALA A 14 -5.07 5.64 -1.95
CA ALA A 14 -4.98 4.97 -0.66
C ALA A 14 -5.94 5.61 0.36
N GLY A 15 -6.06 6.93 0.36
CA GLY A 15 -7.03 7.65 1.19
C GLY A 15 -8.48 7.28 0.87
N SER A 16 -8.85 7.23 -0.41
CA SER A 16 -10.19 6.81 -0.84
C SER A 16 -10.51 5.37 -0.46
N ILE A 17 -9.56 4.45 -0.60
CA ILE A 17 -9.72 3.04 -0.18
C ILE A 17 -9.98 2.96 1.32
N LEU A 18 -9.21 3.69 2.13
CA LEU A 18 -9.36 3.68 3.59
C LEU A 18 -10.71 4.24 4.08
N GLN A 19 -11.42 5.03 3.27
CA GLN A 19 -12.75 5.54 3.60
C GLN A 19 -13.88 4.58 3.23
N THR A 20 -13.57 3.47 2.55
CA THR A 20 -14.58 2.50 2.09
C THR A 20 -14.80 1.43 3.16
N GLU A 21 -16.06 1.08 3.45
CA GLU A 21 -16.39 0.02 4.43
C GLU A 21 -15.83 -1.35 4.02
N GLU A 22 -15.75 -1.62 2.72
CA GLU A 22 -15.24 -2.87 2.13
C GLU A 22 -13.80 -2.74 1.60
N LYS A 23 -12.95 -1.95 2.28
CA LYS A 23 -11.55 -1.71 1.86
C LYS A 23 -10.72 -2.97 1.59
N ASP A 24 -11.00 -4.07 2.30
CA ASP A 24 -10.32 -5.36 2.14
C ASP A 24 -10.78 -6.13 0.87
N SER A 25 -11.93 -5.75 0.31
CA SER A 25 -12.52 -6.36 -0.89
C SER A 25 -12.07 -5.67 -2.19
N ILE A 26 -11.35 -4.56 -2.11
CA ILE A 26 -10.90 -3.81 -3.29
C ILE A 26 -9.75 -4.56 -3.98
N ASN A 27 -10.03 -5.09 -5.17
CA ASN A 27 -9.03 -5.73 -6.02
C ASN A 27 -8.10 -4.70 -6.69
N THR A 28 -7.12 -4.25 -5.91
CA THR A 28 -6.06 -3.32 -6.34
C THR A 28 -5.10 -3.93 -7.37
N THR A 29 -4.98 -5.27 -7.41
CA THR A 29 -4.15 -5.99 -8.38
C THR A 29 -4.63 -5.76 -9.82
N ALA A 30 -5.95 -5.68 -10.03
CA ALA A 30 -6.54 -5.35 -11.33
C ALA A 30 -6.14 -3.95 -11.84
N LEU A 31 -5.76 -3.06 -10.93
CA LEU A 31 -5.30 -1.70 -11.21
C LEU A 31 -3.78 -1.61 -11.42
N GLY A 32 -3.06 -2.75 -11.41
CA GLY A 32 -1.60 -2.78 -11.51
C GLY A 32 -0.90 -2.19 -10.28
N VAL A 33 -1.59 -2.20 -9.14
CA VAL A 33 -1.09 -1.65 -7.88
C VAL A 33 -1.12 -2.75 -6.82
N ARG A 34 -0.03 -2.89 -6.08
CA ARG A 34 0.05 -3.86 -4.99
C ARG A 34 -0.12 -3.15 -3.65
N PRO A 35 -1.11 -3.53 -2.83
CA PRO A 35 -1.35 -2.90 -1.54
C PRO A 35 -0.50 -3.54 -0.45
N LEU A 36 -0.10 -2.74 0.53
CA LEU A 36 0.38 -3.20 1.83
C LEU A 36 -0.47 -2.55 2.91
N PHE A 37 -1.19 -3.39 3.65
CA PHE A 37 -2.03 -2.98 4.77
C PHE A 37 -1.36 -3.30 6.11
N ARG A 38 -1.54 -2.41 7.08
CA ARG A 38 -1.19 -2.68 8.48
C ARG A 38 -2.19 -2.03 9.41
N ASN A 39 -2.74 -2.85 10.31
CA ASN A 39 -3.55 -2.41 11.42
C ASN A 39 -2.71 -2.51 12.70
N THR A 40 -2.61 -1.44 13.47
CA THR A 40 -1.87 -1.42 14.74
C THR A 40 -2.48 -0.42 15.72
N THR A 41 -2.42 -0.68 17.01
CA THR A 41 -2.80 0.32 18.04
C THR A 41 -1.68 1.34 18.28
N LEU A 42 -0.48 1.09 17.73
CA LEU A 42 0.70 1.94 17.87
C LEU A 42 0.77 3.01 16.78
N ARG A 43 1.39 4.15 17.11
CA ARG A 43 1.70 5.19 16.12
C ARG A 43 2.97 4.86 15.36
N LEU A 44 2.96 5.15 14.06
CA LEU A 44 4.03 4.86 13.11
C LEU A 44 5.42 5.36 13.54
N SER A 45 5.49 6.50 14.22
CA SER A 45 6.77 7.06 14.70
C SER A 45 7.51 6.15 15.69
N LYS A 46 6.89 5.05 16.14
CA LYS A 46 7.43 4.12 17.13
C LYS A 46 7.56 2.67 16.62
N GLU A 47 7.19 2.38 15.37
CA GLU A 47 7.22 1.02 14.84
C GLU A 47 7.79 1.03 13.41
N PRO A 48 9.06 0.64 13.20
CA PRO A 48 9.57 0.44 11.86
C PRO A 48 8.80 -0.72 11.21
N PHE A 49 8.37 -0.54 9.96
CA PHE A 49 7.69 -1.58 9.18
C PHE A 49 8.66 -2.68 8.73
N ASN A 50 9.36 -3.32 9.67
CA ASN A 50 10.34 -4.37 9.39
C ASN A 50 9.71 -5.54 8.63
N GLU A 51 8.43 -5.85 8.91
CA GLU A 51 7.66 -6.85 8.18
C GLU A 51 7.48 -6.47 6.70
N TRP A 52 7.34 -5.19 6.39
CA TRP A 52 7.27 -4.72 5.00
C TRP A 52 8.64 -4.68 4.33
N ASN A 53 9.74 -4.68 5.09
CA ASN A 53 11.07 -4.51 4.52
C ASN A 53 11.42 -5.62 3.52
N SER A 54 11.07 -6.88 3.80
CA SER A 54 11.28 -8.00 2.87
C SER A 54 10.50 -7.80 1.56
N PHE A 55 9.24 -7.37 1.66
CA PHE A 55 8.41 -7.08 0.50
C PHE A 55 8.93 -5.86 -0.28
N ILE A 56 9.17 -4.75 0.39
CA ILE A 56 9.68 -3.51 -0.20
C ILE A 56 11.00 -3.83 -0.92
N SER A 57 11.90 -4.58 -0.30
CA SER A 57 13.21 -4.91 -0.89
C SER A 57 13.12 -5.79 -2.13
N SER A 58 12.14 -6.69 -2.19
CA SER A 58 11.93 -7.61 -3.32
C SER A 58 11.02 -7.05 -4.42
N THR A 59 10.24 -6.00 -4.13
CA THR A 59 9.23 -5.46 -5.04
C THR A 59 9.83 -4.54 -6.10
N ARG A 60 9.55 -4.87 -7.37
CA ARG A 60 9.83 -4.03 -8.53
C ARG A 60 8.70 -3.03 -8.76
N ALA A 61 8.70 -1.95 -7.97
CA ALA A 61 7.74 -0.85 -8.07
C ALA A 61 8.40 0.45 -8.52
N TYR A 62 7.73 1.19 -9.41
CA TYR A 62 8.19 2.48 -9.95
C TYR A 62 7.72 3.68 -9.12
N SER A 63 6.53 3.56 -8.56
CA SER A 63 5.98 4.59 -7.69
C SER A 63 5.21 3.99 -6.53
N PHE A 64 5.07 4.79 -5.48
CA PHE A 64 4.31 4.42 -4.30
C PHE A 64 3.61 5.64 -3.70
N GLY A 65 2.52 5.42 -2.99
CA GLY A 65 1.86 6.42 -2.17
C GLY A 65 1.23 5.75 -0.96
N CYS A 66 1.25 6.43 0.18
CA CYS A 66 0.77 5.87 1.43
C CYS A 66 -0.21 6.81 2.09
N ASN A 67 -1.25 6.27 2.72
CA ASN A 67 -2.20 7.03 3.50
C ASN A 67 -2.51 6.32 4.82
N TYR A 68 -3.19 7.03 5.70
CA TYR A 68 -3.47 6.64 7.07
C TYR A 68 -4.90 7.01 7.44
N ALA A 69 -5.58 6.10 8.14
CA ALA A 69 -6.85 6.35 8.77
C ALA A 69 -6.83 5.86 10.22
N LYS A 70 -7.60 6.54 11.07
CA LYS A 70 -7.82 6.13 12.45
C LYS A 70 -9.23 5.57 12.57
N GLU A 71 -9.33 4.32 13.02
CA GLU A 71 -10.59 3.61 13.22
C GLU A 71 -10.71 3.21 14.69
N GLY A 72 -11.41 4.03 15.47
CA GLY A 72 -11.49 3.87 16.92
C GLY A 72 -10.10 3.96 17.58
N SER A 73 -9.64 2.86 18.19
CA SER A 73 -8.32 2.74 18.81
C SER A 73 -7.23 2.24 17.85
N MET A 74 -7.60 1.84 16.63
CA MET A 74 -6.69 1.28 15.64
C MET A 74 -6.21 2.34 14.66
N ASN A 75 -4.95 2.22 14.28
CA ASN A 75 -4.31 2.93 13.19
C ASN A 75 -4.22 1.99 12.00
N VAL A 76 -4.78 2.41 10.87
CA VAL A 76 -4.78 1.67 9.62
C VAL A 76 -3.87 2.40 8.65
N TYR A 77 -2.81 1.74 8.21
CA TYR A 77 -1.87 2.24 7.22
C TYR A 77 -2.02 1.46 5.92
N LEU A 78 -2.08 2.17 4.81
CA LEU A 78 -2.12 1.59 3.47
C LEU A 78 -1.06 2.24 2.61
N CYS A 79 -0.16 1.44 2.06
CA CYS A 79 0.73 1.86 0.98
C CYS A 79 0.37 1.12 -0.31
N LEU A 80 0.27 1.86 -1.40
CA LEU A 80 0.02 1.33 -2.74
C LEU A 80 1.31 1.44 -3.55
N PHE A 81 1.73 0.33 -4.16
CA PHE A 81 2.92 0.26 -4.99
C PHE A 81 2.54 -0.02 -6.44
N ARG A 82 2.80 0.92 -7.35
CA ARG A 82 2.63 0.67 -8.79
C ARG A 82 3.77 -0.21 -9.28
N THR A 83 3.44 -1.45 -9.61
CA THR A 83 4.42 -2.42 -10.11
C THR A 83 4.55 -2.29 -11.62
N ALA A 84 5.76 -2.57 -12.13
CA ALA A 84 5.86 -3.02 -13.51
C ALA A 84 5.01 -4.26 -13.59
N LYS A 85 3.91 -4.24 -14.36
CA LYS A 85 3.01 -5.38 -14.57
C LYS A 85 3.73 -6.69 -14.28
N GLU A 86 3.26 -7.44 -13.30
CA GLU A 86 3.40 -8.86 -13.49
C GLU A 86 2.62 -9.16 -14.78
N LEU A 87 3.36 -9.48 -15.84
CA LEU A 87 2.92 -10.42 -16.84
C LEU A 87 2.65 -11.76 -16.11
N VAL A 88 1.70 -11.82 -15.17
CA VAL A 88 1.16 -13.09 -14.73
C VAL A 88 0.25 -13.53 -15.86
N ASN A 89 0.79 -14.43 -16.67
CA ASN A 89 0.08 -15.34 -17.56
C ASN A 89 -1.42 -15.38 -17.31
N ALA A 90 -2.20 -14.65 -18.11
CA ALA A 90 -3.47 -15.17 -18.57
C ALA A 90 -3.12 -16.32 -19.51
N LYS A 91 -3.05 -17.53 -18.95
CA LYS A 91 -3.06 -18.77 -19.72
C LYS A 91 -4.35 -19.52 -19.38
#